data_AF-A0A9P6XTL8-F1
#
_entry.id   AF-A0A9P6XTL8-F1
#
_cell.length_a   1.000
_cell.length_b   1.000
_cell.length_c   1.000
_cell.angle_alpha   90.00
_cell.angle_beta   90.00
_cell.angle_gamma   90.00
#
_symmetry.space_group_name_H-M   'P 1'
#
loop_
_entity.id
_entity.type
_entity.pdbx_description
1 polymer ?
#
loop_
_entity_poly.entity_id
_entity_poly.type
_entity_poly.pdbx_seq_one_letter_code
_entity_poly.pdbx_strand_id
1 'polypeptide(L)' 'MGWLVIVAVKPMLASIDGWTLGWLLAGGLSYTLGTYFYHRESIPYSHAIWHLFVIGGSVCHFVAVTMQVL' A
#
# COMPACT_ATOMS: atom_id res chain seq x y z
N MET A 1 -3.45 -12.25 1.67
CA MET A 1 -2.68 -12.32 0.41
C MET A 1 -2.03 -10.97 0.05
N GLY A 2 -1.36 -10.29 0.99
CA GLY A 2 -0.81 -8.93 0.74
C GLY A 2 0.59 -8.89 0.11
N TRP A 3 1.27 -10.04 0.01
CA TRP A 3 2.68 -10.13 -0.36
C TRP A 3 2.93 -10.61 -1.80
N LEU A 4 1.88 -10.78 -2.60
CA LEU A 4 2.00 -11.16 -4.02
C LEU A 4 2.85 -10.16 -4.82
N VAL A 5 2.91 -8.90 -4.38
CA VAL A 5 3.73 -7.87 -5.02
C VAL A 5 5.23 -8.21 -5.03
N ILE A 6 5.72 -8.99 -4.06
CA ILE A 6 7.14 -9.39 -3.99
C ILE A 6 7.50 -10.38 -5.11
N VAL A 7 6.54 -11.19 -5.55
CA VAL A 7 6.75 -12.11 -6.68
C VAL A 7 6.97 -11.32 -7.98
N ALA A 8 6.30 -10.17 -8.13
CA ALA A 8 6.39 -9.31 -9.30
C ALA A 8 7.42 -8.17 -9.16
N VAL A 9 8.15 -8.07 -8.03
CA VAL A 9 9.03 -6.92 -7.73
C VAL A 9 10.18 -6.77 -8.74
N LYS A 10 10.77 -7.88 -9.21
CA LYS A 10 11.90 -7.85 -10.18
C LYS A 10 11.49 -7.28 -11.54
N PRO A 11 10.45 -7.79 -12.22
CA PRO A 11 10.01 -7.17 -13.48
C PRO A 11 9.47 -5.76 -13.28
N MET A 12 8.82 -5.47 -12.15
CA MET A 12 8.41 -4.11 -11.78
C MET A 12 9.60 -3.15 -11.74
N LEU A 13 10.63 -3.40 -10.92
CA LEU A 13 11.79 -2.49 -10.79
C LEU A 13 12.49 -2.15 -12.12
N ALA A 14 12.42 -3.05 -13.11
CA ALA A 14 13.00 -2.83 -14.43
C ALA A 14 12.09 -2.06 -15.41
N SER A 15 10.80 -1.90 -15.09
CA SER A 15 9.76 -1.37 -15.97
C SER A 15 9.01 -0.13 -15.44
N ILE A 16 9.24 0.28 -14.18
CA ILE A 16 8.63 1.47 -13.58
C ILE A 16 9.65 2.48 -13.11
N ASP A 17 9.28 3.74 -13.29
CA ASP A 17 10.02 4.90 -12.84
C ASP A 17 10.09 4.96 -11.30
N GLY A 18 11.17 5.53 -10.78
CA GLY A 18 11.40 5.62 -9.33
C GLY A 18 10.29 6.36 -8.57
N TRP A 19 9.55 7.25 -9.23
CA TRP A 19 8.39 7.95 -8.68
C TRP A 19 7.22 6.98 -8.38
N THR A 20 6.85 6.16 -9.36
CA THR A 20 5.82 5.11 -9.23
C THR A 20 6.20 4.09 -8.17
N LEU A 21 7.49 3.77 -8.08
CA LEU A 21 8.02 2.88 -7.05
C LEU A 21 7.85 3.44 -5.64
N GLY A 22 8.07 4.75 -5.47
CA GLY A 22 7.85 5.45 -4.20
C GLY A 22 6.41 5.35 -3.71
N TRP A 23 5.44 5.53 -4.62
CA TRP A 23 4.01 5.39 -4.29
C TRP A 23 3.61 3.95 -3.95
N LEU A 24 4.15 2.96 -4.65
CA LEU A 24 3.93 1.54 -4.34
C LEU A 24 4.49 1.16 -2.97
N LEU A 25 5.69 1.64 -2.63
CA LEU A 25 6.29 1.43 -1.31
C LEU A 25 5.45 2.12 -0.21
N ALA A 26 5.01 3.36 -0.44
CA ALA A 26 4.14 4.07 0.48
C ALA A 26 2.81 3.31 0.71
N GLY A 27 2.19 2.80 -0.36
CA GLY A 27 0.98 1.98 -0.26
C GLY A 27 1.19 0.68 0.50
N GLY A 28 2.31 -0.01 0.27
CA GLY A 28 2.69 -1.22 1.02
C GLY A 28 2.93 -0.95 2.51
N LEU A 29 3.58 0.17 2.84
CA LEU A 29 3.76 0.61 4.23
C LEU A 29 2.42 0.97 4.89
N SER A 30 1.53 1.67 4.20
CA SER A 30 0.18 1.97 4.71
C SER A 30 -0.60 0.70 5.05
N TYR A 31 -0.55 -0.33 4.19
CA TYR A 31 -1.19 -1.62 4.50
C TYR A 31 -0.54 -2.34 5.68
N THR A 32 0.79 -2.33 5.77
CA THR A 32 1.52 -2.97 6.87
C THR A 32 1.22 -2.28 8.21
N LEU A 33 1.23 -0.95 8.24
CA LEU A 33 0.84 -0.17 9.41
C LEU A 33 -0.63 -0.39 9.78
N GLY A 34 -1.53 -0.48 8.79
CA GLY A 34 -2.93 -0.84 9.01
C GLY A 34 -3.09 -2.16 9.76
N THR A 35 -2.33 -3.20 9.41
CA THR A 35 -2.42 -4.50 10.11
C THR A 35 -2.05 -4.43 11.59
N TYR A 36 -1.16 -3.52 11.97
CA TYR A 36 -0.83 -3.30 13.38
C TYR A 36 -2.02 -2.74 14.18
N PHE A 37 -2.78 -1.81 13.59
CA PHE A 37 -3.99 -1.28 14.21
C PHE A 37 -5.14 -2.30 14.22
N TYR A 38 -5.23 -3.15 13.20
CA TYR A 38 -6.22 -4.23 13.14
C TYR A 38 -6.08 -5.23 14.29
N HIS A 39 -4.84 -5.60 14.65
CA HIS A 39 -4.59 -6.58 15.71
C HIS A 39 -4.73 -6.00 17.13
N ARG A 40 -4.84 -4.67 17.27
CA ARG A 40 -4.97 -3.96 18.54
C ARG A 40 -6.43 -3.62 18.82
N GLU A 41 -7.20 -4.59 19.31
CA GLU A 41 -8.59 -4.36 19.77
C GLU A 41 -8.67 -3.44 21.00
N SER A 42 -7.57 -3.21 21.71
CA SER A 42 -7.51 -2.31 22.86
C SER A 42 -7.66 -0.82 22.51
N ILE A 43 -7.60 -0.46 21.21
CA ILE A 43 -7.74 0.93 20.77
C ILE A 43 -9.20 1.16 20.36
N PRO A 44 -9.91 2.15 20.94
CA PRO A 44 -11.26 2.48 20.50
C PRO A 44 -11.22 2.89 19.02
N TYR A 45 -12.14 2.34 18.22
CA TYR A 45 -12.23 2.54 16.76
C TYR A 45 -11.05 1.98 15.95
N SER A 46 -10.32 0.98 16.46
CA SER A 46 -9.24 0.27 15.73
C SER A 46 -9.64 -0.16 14.31
N HIS A 47 -10.86 -0.65 14.13
CA HIS A 47 -11.39 -1.07 12.83
C HIS A 47 -11.60 0.10 11.85
N ALA A 48 -12.01 1.28 12.35
CA ALA A 48 -12.16 2.47 11.51
C ALA A 48 -10.80 3.05 11.11
N ILE A 49 -9.83 3.04 12.04
CA ILE A 49 -8.44 3.42 11.77
C ILE A 49 -7.84 2.49 10.71
N TRP A 50 -8.07 1.18 10.83
CA TRP A 50 -7.67 0.22 9.81
C TRP A 50 -8.24 0.56 8.43
N HIS A 51 -9.52 0.91 8.33
CA HIS A 51 -10.11 1.34 7.06
C HIS A 51 -9.46 2.58 6.47
N LEU A 52 -9.08 3.57 7.29
CA LEU A 52 -8.35 4.75 6.82
C LEU A 52 -6.99 4.38 6.21
N PHE A 53 -6.24 3.46 6.84
CA PHE A 53 -4.99 2.95 6.29
C PHE A 53 -5.20 2.17 4.99
N VAL A 54 -6.27 1.37 4.89
CA VAL A 54 -6.63 0.64 3.67
C VAL A 54 -6.95 1.61 2.52
N ILE A 55 -7.73 2.66 2.79
CA ILE A 55 -8.08 3.67 1.78
C ILE A 55 -6.84 4.45 1.34
N GLY A 56 -6.00 4.89 2.28
CA GLY A 56 -4.74 5.57 1.96
C GLY A 56 -3.80 4.70 1.11
N GLY A 57 -3.68 3.42 1.45
CA GLY A 57 -2.93 2.44 0.66
C GLY A 57 -3.49 2.28 -0.76
N SER A 58 -4.82 2.17 -0.91
CA SER A 58 -5.48 2.08 -2.22
C SER A 58 -5.27 3.34 -3.07
N VAL A 59 -5.33 4.54 -2.47
CA VAL A 59 -5.06 5.81 -3.17
C VAL A 59 -3.61 5.86 -3.67
N CYS A 60 -2.64 5.43 -2.87
CA CYS A 60 -1.25 5.35 -3.30
C CYS A 60 -1.07 4.41 -4.51
N HIS A 61 -1.75 3.25 -4.50
CA HIS A 61 -1.73 2.33 -5.64
C HIS A 61 -2.41 2.93 -6.88
N PHE A 62 -3.54 3.62 -6.69
CA PHE A 62 -4.23 4.30 -7.77
C PHE A 62 -3.37 5.38 -8.42
N VAL A 63 -2.68 6.20 -7.62
CA VAL A 63 -1.74 7.22 -8.12
C VAL A 63 -0.57 6.56 -8.85
N ALA A 64 0.01 5.49 -8.29
CA ALA A 64 1.10 4.76 -8.92
C ALA A 64 0.73 4.25 -10.33
N VAL A 65 -0.43 3.60 -10.46
CA VAL A 65 -0.91 3.09 -11.77
C VAL A 65 -1.23 4.25 -12.71
N THR A 66 -1.90 5.30 -12.21
CA THR A 66 -2.30 6.45 -13.05
C THR A 66 -1.07 7.17 -13.61
N MET A 67 -0.06 7.44 -12.78
CA MET A 67 1.18 8.11 -13.21
C MET A 67 2.05 7.26 -14.11
N GLN A 68 1.90 5.92 -14.08
CA GLN A 68 2.60 5.04 -15.01
C GLN A 68 1.92 4.98 -16.39
N VAL A 69 0.59 5.11 -16.43
CA VAL A 69 -0.20 4.97 -17.66
C VAL A 69 -0.33 6.28 -18.43
N LEU A 70 -0.37 7.43 -17.74
CA LEU A 70 -0.39 8.78 -18.33
C LEU A 70 1.02 9.24 -18.73
#